data_AF-A0A812T2K5-F1
#
_entry.id   AF-A0A812T2K5-F1
#
_cell.length_a   1.000
_cell.length_b   1.000
_cell.length_c   1.000
_cell.angle_alpha   90.00
_cell.angle_beta   90.00
_cell.angle_gamma   90.00
#
_symmetry.space_group_name_H-M   'P 1'
#
loop_
_entity.id
_entity.type
_entity.pdbx_description
1 polymer ?
#
loop_
_entity_poly.entity_id
_entity_poly.type
_entity_poly.pdbx_seq_one_letter_code
_entity_poly.pdbx_strand_id
1 'polypeptide(L)'
;MGANCQCGASSGNTEEPVKLTPRSADPVSIYPAKVPEPFQILQGSWSTQGDLQRMGAIVGTAVVWDKVFNLDQSSLRVNAAGEFEMNLSGTTHKARFDAKTDRLLWSDGEVWVRR
;
A
#
# COMPACT_ATOMS: atom_id res chain seq x y z
N MET A 1 32.30 45.10 -56.96
CA MET A 1 31.65 44.06 -56.14
C MET A 1 31.06 44.75 -54.92
N GLY A 2 29.75 45.01 -54.95
CA GLY A 2 29.04 45.70 -53.88
C GLY A 2 27.59 45.23 -53.85
N ALA A 3 27.13 44.88 -52.64
CA ALA A 3 25.76 44.74 -52.13
C ALA A 3 25.91 43.95 -50.82
N ASN A 4 25.95 44.59 -49.65
CA ASN A 4 24.82 45.09 -48.85
C ASN A 4 23.74 44.02 -48.62
N CYS A 5 23.54 43.61 -47.36
CA CYS A 5 22.24 43.18 -46.83
C CYS A 5 22.25 43.31 -45.30
N GLN A 6 21.28 44.06 -44.82
CA GLN A 6 20.99 44.47 -43.45
C GLN A 6 19.98 43.53 -42.77
N CYS A 7 20.01 43.53 -41.44
CA CYS A 7 18.89 43.53 -40.48
C CYS A 7 17.85 42.40 -40.47
N GLY A 8 17.64 41.87 -39.26
CA GLY A 8 16.44 41.15 -38.80
C GLY A 8 16.71 40.55 -37.42
N ALA A 9 16.66 41.33 -36.34
CA ALA A 9 15.48 41.62 -35.53
C ALA A 9 14.86 40.36 -34.87
N SER A 10 15.19 40.22 -33.59
CA SER A 10 14.45 39.67 -32.45
C SER A 10 13.16 38.90 -32.74
N SER A 11 13.20 37.58 -32.51
CA SER A 11 12.01 36.81 -32.15
C SER A 11 11.95 36.69 -30.63
N GLY A 12 11.20 37.61 -30.01
CA GLY A 12 10.75 37.43 -28.63
C GLY A 12 9.78 36.26 -28.58
N ASN A 13 10.13 35.23 -27.82
CA ASN A 13 9.19 34.19 -27.45
C ASN A 13 8.11 34.85 -26.58
N THR A 14 6.92 35.01 -27.15
CA THR A 14 5.72 35.38 -26.40
C THR A 14 5.31 34.14 -25.63
N GLU A 15 5.75 34.04 -24.39
CA GLU A 15 5.30 33.02 -23.46
C GLU A 15 3.86 33.34 -23.09
N GLU A 16 2.90 32.65 -23.73
CA GLU A 16 1.50 32.70 -23.33
C GLU A 16 1.38 32.27 -21.86
N PRO A 17 0.64 32.99 -21.02
CA PRO A 17 0.39 32.56 -19.65
C PRO A 17 -0.46 31.30 -19.69
N VAL A 18 0.16 30.16 -19.38
CA VAL A 18 -0.50 28.88 -19.18
C VAL A 18 -1.62 29.11 -18.17
N LYS A 19 -2.88 29.12 -18.64
CA LYS A 19 -4.05 29.10 -17.77
C LYS A 19 -4.03 27.78 -17.02
N LEU A 20 -3.42 27.77 -15.84
CA LEU A 20 -3.55 26.72 -14.85
C LEU A 20 -5.01 26.72 -14.40
N THR A 21 -5.86 26.00 -15.13
CA THR A 21 -7.13 25.53 -14.57
C THR A 21 -6.80 24.74 -13.32
N PRO A 22 -7.39 25.05 -12.14
CA PRO A 22 -7.30 24.15 -11.01
C PRO A 22 -7.95 22.84 -11.45
N ARG A 23 -7.11 21.83 -11.67
CA ARG A 23 -7.52 20.44 -11.89
C ARG A 23 -8.42 20.10 -10.72
N SER A 24 -9.70 19.86 -11.00
CA SER A 24 -10.70 19.44 -10.01
C SER A 24 -10.03 18.52 -9.01
N ALA A 25 -9.95 19.00 -7.77
CA ALA A 25 -9.71 18.13 -6.64
C ALA A 25 -10.95 17.26 -6.52
N ASP A 26 -11.04 16.23 -7.34
CA ASP A 26 -11.87 15.09 -7.01
C ASP A 26 -11.45 14.69 -5.59
N PRO A 27 -12.38 14.67 -4.62
CA PRO A 27 -12.05 14.12 -3.31
C PRO A 27 -11.64 12.68 -3.58
N VAL A 28 -10.34 12.40 -3.47
CA VAL A 28 -9.79 11.05 -3.47
C VAL A 28 -10.64 10.30 -2.46
N SER A 29 -11.49 9.41 -2.95
CA SER A 29 -12.37 8.61 -2.11
C SER A 29 -11.47 7.76 -1.24
N ILE A 30 -11.20 8.22 -0.01
CA ILE A 30 -10.34 7.56 0.98
C ILE A 30 -11.07 6.33 1.56
N TYR A 31 -12.30 6.06 1.14
CA TYR A 31 -12.96 4.79 1.38
C TYR A 31 -12.27 3.73 0.53
N PRO A 32 -11.58 2.75 1.16
CA PRO A 32 -10.90 1.71 0.41
C PRO A 32 -11.94 0.99 -0.44
N ALA A 33 -11.55 0.66 -1.67
CA ALA A 33 -12.25 -0.31 -2.49
C ALA A 33 -12.73 -1.47 -1.60
N LYS A 34 -14.00 -1.84 -1.72
CA LYS A 34 -14.69 -2.83 -0.89
C LYS A 34 -13.74 -3.99 -0.56
N VAL A 35 -13.31 -4.07 0.71
CA VAL A 35 -12.36 -5.10 1.17
C VAL A 35 -12.99 -6.46 0.89
N PRO A 36 -12.28 -7.40 0.23
CA PRO A 36 -12.87 -8.70 -0.04
C PRO A 36 -13.28 -9.39 1.26
N GLU A 37 -14.44 -10.03 1.27
CA GLU A 37 -15.01 -10.74 2.43
C GLU A 37 -13.99 -11.53 3.30
N PRO A 38 -13.09 -12.35 2.73
CA PRO A 38 -12.15 -13.11 3.56
C PRO A 38 -11.16 -12.23 4.33
N PHE A 39 -10.92 -10.99 3.89
CA PHE A 39 -10.03 -10.06 4.60
C PHE A 39 -10.77 -9.20 5.63
N GLN A 40 -12.10 -9.08 5.54
CA GLN A 40 -12.87 -8.28 6.49
C GLN A 40 -12.70 -8.82 7.92
N ILE A 41 -12.71 -10.13 8.08
CA ILE A 41 -12.48 -10.78 9.38
C ILE A 41 -11.07 -10.55 9.91
N LEU A 42 -10.09 -10.20 9.08
CA LEU A 42 -8.72 -10.00 9.51
C LEU A 42 -8.39 -8.55 9.89
N GLN A 43 -9.27 -7.59 9.57
CA GLN A 43 -8.99 -6.16 9.76
C GLN A 43 -8.76 -5.82 11.23
N GLY A 44 -7.68 -5.14 11.56
CA GLY A 44 -7.40 -4.74 12.94
C GLY A 44 -5.93 -4.84 13.32
N SER A 45 -5.64 -4.64 14.60
CA SER A 45 -4.27 -4.72 15.15
C SER A 45 -3.95 -6.13 15.62
N TRP A 46 -2.72 -6.57 15.34
CA TRP A 46 -2.24 -7.91 15.61
C TRP A 46 -0.94 -7.88 16.41
N SER A 47 -0.81 -8.81 17.35
CA SER A 47 0.36 -9.01 18.21
C SER A 47 0.77 -10.48 18.25
N THR A 48 2.04 -10.78 18.51
CA THR A 48 2.50 -12.15 18.80
C THR A 48 1.84 -12.70 20.06
N GLN A 49 1.52 -13.99 20.08
CA GLN A 49 0.87 -14.62 21.23
C GLN A 49 1.78 -14.71 22.47
N GLY A 50 3.08 -14.96 22.28
CA GLY A 50 4.00 -15.27 23.37
C GLY A 50 4.34 -14.05 24.24
N ASP A 51 4.78 -12.98 23.58
CA ASP A 51 5.34 -11.78 24.19
C ASP A 51 4.45 -10.53 23.98
N LEU A 52 3.33 -10.67 23.26
CA LEU A 52 2.39 -9.60 22.95
C LEU A 52 3.01 -8.41 22.18
N GLN A 53 4.20 -8.59 21.57
CA GLN A 53 4.79 -7.58 20.70
C GLN A 53 3.84 -7.31 19.54
N ARG A 54 3.58 -6.02 19.31
CA ARG A 54 2.71 -5.59 18.21
C ARG A 54 3.43 -5.84 16.89
N MET A 55 2.85 -6.70 16.05
CA MET A 55 3.39 -6.97 14.71
C MET A 55 2.97 -5.88 13.74
N GLY A 56 1.71 -5.43 13.84
CA GLY A 56 1.18 -4.40 12.96
C GLY A 56 -0.35 -4.37 12.95
N ALA A 57 -0.91 -3.88 11.86
CA ALA A 57 -2.35 -3.90 11.59
C ALA A 57 -2.61 -4.42 10.18
N ILE A 58 -3.66 -5.23 10.03
CA ILE A 58 -4.16 -5.63 8.71
C ILE A 58 -5.20 -4.60 8.27
N VAL A 59 -4.94 -3.97 7.12
CA VAL A 59 -5.81 -2.94 6.52
C VAL A 59 -6.02 -3.28 5.04
N GLY A 60 -7.28 -3.46 4.65
CA GLY A 60 -7.64 -3.97 3.33
C GLY A 60 -7.04 -5.35 3.08
N THR A 61 -6.14 -5.44 2.12
CA THR A 61 -5.44 -6.67 1.74
C THR A 61 -3.93 -6.58 2.02
N ALA A 62 -3.53 -5.80 3.03
CA ALA A 62 -2.12 -5.62 3.37
C ALA A 62 -1.89 -5.62 4.88
N VAL A 63 -0.72 -6.10 5.29
CA VAL A 63 -0.17 -5.94 6.64
C VAL A 63 0.61 -4.63 6.66
N VAL A 64 0.16 -3.69 7.48
CA VAL A 64 0.89 -2.49 7.86
C VAL A 64 1.69 -2.82 9.11
N TRP A 65 2.99 -3.06 8.94
CA TRP A 65 3.89 -3.42 10.03
C TRP A 65 4.03 -2.28 11.05
N ASP A 66 4.29 -2.66 12.31
CA ASP A 66 4.62 -1.68 13.32
C ASP A 66 5.97 -1.00 13.01
N LYS A 67 6.11 0.28 13.40
CA LYS A 67 7.27 1.11 13.05
C LYS A 67 8.59 0.53 13.55
N VAL A 68 8.55 -0.28 14.61
CA VAL A 68 9.74 -0.93 15.17
C VAL A 68 10.44 -1.86 14.18
N PHE A 69 9.73 -2.41 13.20
CA PHE A 69 10.29 -3.31 12.20
C PHE A 69 10.91 -2.60 11.01
N ASN A 70 10.56 -1.33 10.77
CA ASN A 70 11.01 -0.56 9.60
C ASN A 70 10.82 -1.31 8.26
N LEU A 71 9.70 -2.04 8.14
CA LEU A 71 9.32 -2.79 6.95
C LEU A 71 8.21 -2.07 6.19
N ASP A 72 8.30 -2.11 4.85
CA ASP A 72 7.19 -1.73 3.99
C ASP A 72 6.00 -2.68 4.17
N GLN A 73 4.80 -2.19 3.91
CA GLN A 73 3.58 -3.00 4.00
C GLN A 73 3.66 -4.26 3.12
N SER A 74 3.23 -5.39 3.67
CA SER A 74 3.21 -6.66 2.96
C SER A 74 1.81 -6.94 2.41
N SER A 75 1.70 -7.24 1.11
CA SER A 75 0.43 -7.63 0.51
C SER A 75 0.01 -9.03 0.96
N LEU A 76 -1.23 -9.17 1.42
CA LEU A 76 -1.87 -10.44 1.70
C LEU A 76 -2.68 -10.93 0.51
N ARG A 77 -2.68 -12.24 0.30
CA ARG A 77 -3.48 -12.94 -0.71
C ARG A 77 -4.15 -14.14 -0.07
N VAL A 78 -5.22 -14.63 -0.70
CA VAL A 78 -5.84 -15.91 -0.31
C VAL A 78 -5.45 -16.94 -1.37
N ASN A 79 -4.91 -18.07 -0.94
CA ASN A 79 -4.54 -19.16 -1.82
C ASN A 79 -5.74 -20.04 -2.17
N ALA A 80 -5.56 -21.02 -3.07
CA ALA A 80 -6.63 -21.93 -3.48
C ALA A 80 -7.19 -22.83 -2.35
N ALA A 81 -6.45 -22.98 -1.24
CA ALA A 81 -6.87 -23.72 -0.07
C ALA A 81 -7.65 -22.84 0.95
N GLY A 82 -7.83 -21.55 0.66
CA GLY A 82 -8.49 -20.60 1.57
C GLY A 82 -7.60 -20.12 2.71
N GLU A 83 -6.29 -20.35 2.64
CA GLU A 83 -5.33 -19.82 3.59
C GLU A 83 -4.84 -18.44 3.12
N PHE A 84 -4.48 -17.59 4.08
CA PHE A 84 -3.85 -16.31 3.78
C PHE A 84 -2.38 -16.52 3.51
N GLU A 85 -1.79 -15.76 2.61
CA GLU A 85 -0.35 -15.79 2.36
C GLU A 85 0.18 -14.38 2.14
N MET A 86 1.41 -14.14 2.56
CA MET A 86 2.14 -12.92 2.28
C MET A 86 3.57 -13.22 1.88
N ASN A 87 4.16 -12.33 1.10
CA ASN A 87 5.59 -12.33 0.88
C ASN A 87 6.25 -11.34 1.84
N LEU A 88 7.17 -11.86 2.64
CA LEU A 88 7.98 -11.11 3.58
C LEU A 88 9.45 -11.44 3.33
N SER A 89 10.25 -10.43 2.99
CA SER A 89 11.70 -10.60 2.74
C SER A 89 12.05 -11.71 1.73
N GLY A 90 11.23 -11.87 0.69
CA GLY A 90 11.42 -12.90 -0.34
C GLY A 90 10.94 -14.30 0.03
N THR A 91 10.38 -14.49 1.22
CA THR A 91 9.79 -15.75 1.67
C THR A 91 8.27 -15.64 1.70
N THR A 92 7.58 -16.67 1.17
CA THR A 92 6.12 -16.76 1.28
C THR A 92 5.74 -17.43 2.59
N HIS A 93 5.05 -16.69 3.46
CA HIS A 93 4.49 -17.20 4.71
C HIS A 93 2.99 -17.42 4.52
N LYS A 94 2.48 -18.55 5.01
CA LYS A 94 1.06 -18.89 4.96
C LYS A 94 0.47 -18.77 6.35
N ALA A 95 -0.73 -18.23 6.46
CA ALA A 95 -1.49 -18.10 7.69
C ALA A 95 -2.85 -18.75 7.58
N ARG A 96 -3.23 -19.48 8.63
CA ARG A 96 -4.57 -19.99 8.84
C ARG A 96 -5.27 -19.19 9.92
N PHE A 97 -6.45 -18.66 9.62
CA PHE A 97 -7.28 -17.99 10.60
C PHE A 97 -8.12 -19.01 11.38
N ASP A 98 -8.04 -18.96 12.71
CA ASP A 98 -8.92 -19.68 13.63
C ASP A 98 -9.99 -18.73 14.18
N ALA A 99 -11.20 -18.83 13.62
CA ALA A 99 -12.33 -18.00 14.02
C ALA A 99 -12.83 -18.27 15.44
N LYS A 100 -12.49 -19.41 16.06
CA LYS A 100 -12.91 -19.72 17.44
C LYS A 100 -12.09 -18.96 18.47
N THR A 101 -10.80 -18.78 18.17
CA THR A 101 -9.84 -18.15 19.07
C THR A 101 -9.40 -16.77 18.62
N ASP A 102 -9.83 -16.33 17.42
CA ASP A 102 -9.47 -15.08 16.76
C ASP A 102 -7.95 -14.93 16.61
N ARG A 103 -7.32 -15.98 16.08
CA ARG A 103 -5.87 -16.10 15.91
C ARG A 103 -5.49 -16.38 14.46
N LEU A 104 -4.32 -15.89 14.07
CA LEU A 104 -3.66 -16.26 12.83
C LEU A 104 -2.47 -17.17 13.15
N LEU A 105 -2.48 -18.38 12.62
CA LEU A 105 -1.40 -19.34 12.77
C LEU A 105 -0.55 -19.34 11.50
N TRP A 106 0.68 -18.85 11.60
CA TRP A 106 1.62 -18.74 10.49
C TRP A 106 2.47 -20.02 10.32
N SER A 107 2.88 -20.28 9.08
CA SER A 107 3.62 -21.48 8.68
C SER A 107 5.05 -21.54 9.21
N ASP A 108 5.60 -20.41 9.66
CA ASP A 108 6.89 -20.30 10.34
C ASP A 108 6.80 -20.58 11.86
N GLY A 109 5.60 -20.82 12.37
CA GLY A 109 5.35 -21.10 13.78
C GLY A 109 4.89 -19.89 14.59
N GLU A 110 4.79 -18.70 13.98
CA GLU A 110 4.24 -17.55 14.67
C GLU A 110 2.72 -17.67 14.86
N VAL A 111 2.22 -17.19 16.00
CA VAL A 111 0.79 -17.07 16.25
C VAL A 111 0.48 -15.63 16.56
N TRP A 112 -0.35 -15.01 15.73
CA TRP A 112 -0.82 -13.65 15.97
C TRP A 112 -2.21 -13.66 16.59
N VAL A 113 -2.41 -12.80 17.57
CA VAL A 113 -3.67 -12.62 18.29
C VAL A 113 -4.18 -11.19 18.07
N ARG A 114 -5.51 -11.05 17.96
CA ARG A 114 -6.13 -9.73 17.88
C ARG A 114 -6.11 -9.01 19.23
N ARG A 115 -5.92 -7.70 19.19
CA ARG A 115 -6.03 -6.78 20.34
C ARG A 115 -7.30 -5.96 20.31
#